data_AF-A0A8J3K3S5-F1
#
_entry.id   AF-A0A8J3K3S5-F1
#
_cell.length_a   1.000
_cell.length_b   1.000
_cell.length_c   1.000
_cell.angle_alpha   90.00
_cell.angle_beta   90.00
_cell.angle_gamma   90.00
#
_symmetry.space_group_name_H-M   'P 1'
#
loop_
_entity.id
_entity.type
_entity.pdbx_description
1 polymer ?
#
loop_
_entity_poly.entity_id
_entity_poly.type
_entity_poly.pdbx_seq_one_letter_code
_entity_poly.pdbx_strand_id
1 'polypeptide(L)' 'MPNITVELLAGRSVEQRRAFARAVTDSAVELLGAREQDVRMVFTEITPDVVANGGVLASEDASRAGVVAALEKR' A
#
# COMPACT_ATOMS: atom_id res chain seq x y z
N MET A 1 -8.01 -13.17 -13.91
CA MET A 1 -7.56 -11.77 -14.03
C MET A 1 -7.78 -11.05 -12.69
N PRO A 2 -6.85 -11.19 -11.73
CA PRO A 2 -6.95 -10.51 -10.45
C PRO A 2 -6.89 -8.98 -10.61
N ASN A 3 -7.78 -8.26 -9.93
CA ASN A 3 -7.68 -6.81 -9.77
C ASN A 3 -7.49 -6.50 -8.29
N ILE A 4 -6.35 -5.89 -7.96
CA ILE A 4 -5.90 -5.68 -6.58
C ILE A 4 -5.83 -4.17 -6.32
N THR A 5 -6.55 -3.71 -5.30
CA THR A 5 -6.45 -2.33 -4.81
C THR A 5 -5.56 -2.32 -3.58
N VAL A 6 -4.60 -1.39 -3.56
CA VAL A 6 -3.68 -1.18 -2.44
C VAL A 6 -3.92 0.23 -1.91
N GLU A 7 -4.57 0.32 -0.76
CA GLU A 7 -4.69 1.57 -0.01
C GLU A 7 -3.63 1.59 1.09
N LEU A 8 -2.86 2.68 1.12
CA LEU A 8 -1.76 2.82 2.05
C LEU A 8 -1.50 4.29 2.36
N LEU A 9 -0.97 4.56 3.55
CA LEU A 9 -0.47 5.89 3.86
C LEU A 9 0.54 6.33 2.80
N ALA A 10 0.47 7.61 2.42
CA ALA A 10 1.35 8.21 1.43
C ALA A 10 2.84 8.03 1.78
N GLY A 11 3.74 8.41 0.87
CA GLY A 11 5.17 8.53 1.16
C GLY A 11 6.02 7.30 0.82
N ARG A 12 5.44 6.24 0.26
CA ARG A 12 6.25 5.17 -0.36
C ARG A 12 6.97 5.69 -1.61
N SER A 13 8.20 5.24 -1.83
CA SER A 13 8.92 5.54 -3.07
C SER A 13 8.37 4.72 -4.24
N VAL A 14 8.71 5.13 -5.47
CA VAL A 14 8.38 4.35 -6.67
C VAL A 14 9.04 2.97 -6.61
N GLU A 15 10.25 2.88 -6.07
CA GLU A 15 11.03 1.65 -5.91
C GLU A 15 10.32 0.67 -4.96
N GLN A 16 9.78 1.17 -3.85
CA GLN A 16 8.99 0.36 -2.92
C GLN A 16 7.71 -0.16 -3.57
N ARG A 17 6.97 0.70 -4.28
CA ARG A 17 5.74 0.29 -4.99
C ARG A 17 6.04 -0.72 -6.09
N ARG A 18 7.15 -0.56 -6.81
CA ARG A 18 7.62 -1.50 -7.84
C ARG A 18 7.96 -2.87 -7.25
N ALA A 19 8.72 -2.89 -6.16
CA ALA A 19 9.07 -4.14 -5.47
C ALA A 19 7.84 -4.86 -4.93
N PHE A 20 6.90 -4.13 -4.33
CA PHE A 20 5.64 -4.68 -3.85
C PHE A 20 4.79 -5.24 -4.99
N ALA A 21 4.64 -4.49 -6.09
CA ALA A 21 3.87 -4.95 -7.25
C ALA A 21 4.44 -6.24 -7.83
N ARG A 22 5.77 -6.34 -7.94
CA ARG A 22 6.43 -7.55 -8.41
C ARG A 22 6.11 -8.75 -7.52
N ALA A 23 6.30 -8.60 -6.21
CA ALA A 23 6.09 -9.69 -5.26
C ALA A 23 4.63 -10.18 -5.24
N VAL A 24 3.67 -9.26 -5.27
CA VAL A 24 2.24 -9.62 -5.30
C VAL A 24 1.86 -10.30 -6.61
N THR A 25 2.40 -9.83 -7.75
CA THR A 25 2.18 -10.48 -9.05
C THR A 25 2.74 -11.90 -9.06
N ASP A 26 3.97 -12.11 -8.57
CA ASP A 26 4.57 -13.45 -8.48
C ASP A 26 3.67 -14.39 -7.63
N SER A 27 3.18 -13.93 -6.48
CA SER A 27 2.25 -14.70 -5.64
C SER A 27 0.90 -14.97 -6.31
N ALA A 28 0.35 -14.02 -7.06
CA ALA A 28 -0.91 -14.21 -7.78
C ALA A 28 -0.77 -15.25 -8.91
N VAL A 29 0.37 -15.28 -9.59
CA VAL A 29 0.69 -16.30 -10.59
C VAL A 29 0.82 -17.67 -9.91
N GLU A 30 1.62 -17.76 -8.85
CA GLU A 30 1.88 -19.02 -8.14
C GLU A 30 0.64 -19.63 -7.50
N LEU A 31 -0.12 -18.82 -6.75
CA LEU A 31 -1.19 -19.34 -5.88
C LEU A 31 -2.54 -19.39 -6.57
N LEU A 32 -2.79 -18.51 -7.54
CA LEU A 32 -4.08 -18.40 -8.22
C LEU A 32 -4.02 -18.89 -9.67
N GLY A 33 -2.84 -19.28 -10.17
CA GLY A 33 -2.64 -19.66 -11.58
C GLY A 33 -2.94 -18.51 -12.55
N ALA A 34 -2.84 -17.26 -12.08
CA ALA A 34 -3.10 -16.10 -12.91
C ALA A 34 -1.99 -15.94 -13.97
N ARG A 35 -2.37 -15.46 -15.16
CA ARG A 35 -1.38 -14.98 -16.15
C ARG A 35 -0.80 -13.66 -15.66
N GLU A 36 0.51 -13.48 -15.72
CA GLU A 36 1.23 -12.31 -15.17
C GLU A 36 0.63 -10.97 -15.67
N GLN A 37 0.44 -10.85 -16.98
CA GLN A 37 -0.14 -9.65 -17.62
C GLN A 37 -1.62 -9.40 -17.31
N ASP A 38 -2.31 -10.36 -16.67
CA ASP A 38 -3.70 -10.22 -16.23
C ASP A 38 -3.78 -9.81 -14.74
N VAL A 39 -2.65 -9.69 -14.04
CA VAL A 39 -2.61 -9.19 -12.66
C VAL A 39 -2.52 -7.68 -12.69
N ARG A 40 -3.64 -7.02 -12.36
CA ARG A 40 -3.72 -5.56 -12.29
C ARG A 40 -3.66 -5.10 -10.84
N MET A 41 -2.88 -4.05 -10.60
CA MET A 41 -2.78 -3.40 -9.29
C MET A 41 -2.99 -1.89 -9.40
N VAL A 42 -3.74 -1.31 -8.47
CA VAL A 42 -3.92 0.14 -8.34
C VAL A 42 -3.49 0.56 -6.93
N PHE A 43 -2.60 1.55 -6.85
CA PHE A 43 -2.16 2.14 -5.57
C PHE A 43 -2.92 3.44 -5.32
N THR A 44 -3.51 3.54 -4.14
CA THR A 44 -4.20 4.73 -3.66
C THR A 44 -3.52 5.19 -2.38
N GLU A 45 -2.98 6.40 -2.40
CA GLU A 45 -2.37 6.99 -1.22
C GLU A 45 -3.44 7.70 -0.38
N ILE A 46 -3.41 7.47 0.93
CA ILE A 46 -4.29 8.12 1.91
C ILE A 46 -3.45 8.93 2.91
N THR A 47 -4.02 10.00 3.42
CA THR A 47 -3.40 10.81 4.46
C THR A 47 -3.78 10.26 5.85
N PRO A 48 -2.97 10.50 6.89
CA PRO A 48 -3.18 9.89 8.20
C PRO A 48 -4.41 10.45 8.94
N ASP A 49 -4.91 11.61 8.54
CA ASP A 49 -6.09 12.28 9.09
C ASP A 49 -7.42 11.76 8.51
N VAL A 50 -7.40 10.96 7.44
CA VAL A 50 -8.61 10.42 6.79
C VAL A 50 -8.83 8.93 7.03
N VAL A 51 -7.98 8.30 7.85
CA VAL A 51 -8.06 6.87 8.14
C VAL A 51 -7.93 6.61 9.64
N ALA A 52 -8.81 5.77 10.17
CA ALA A 52 -8.80 5.36 11.57
C ALA A 52 -8.65 3.84 11.69
N ASN A 53 -7.93 3.39 12.72
CA ASN A 53 -7.86 1.99 13.11
C ASN A 53 -8.23 1.88 14.58
N GLY A 54 -9.14 0.96 14.93
CA GLY A 54 -9.59 0.80 16.31
C GLY A 54 -10.19 2.07 16.95
N GLY A 55 -10.76 2.97 16.14
CA GLY A 55 -11.34 4.23 16.61
C GLY A 55 -10.37 5.39 16.80
N VAL A 56 -9.09 5.23 16.44
CA VAL A 56 -8.06 6.28 16.53
C VAL A 56 -7.59 6.65 15.13
N LEU A 57 -7.51 7.95 14.82
CA LEU A 57 -6.97 8.40 13.53
C LEU A 57 -5.50 8.00 13.42
N ALA A 58 -5.04 7.63 12.22
CA ALA A 58 -3.63 7.28 12.02
C ALA A 58 -2.68 8.46 12.31
N SER A 59 -3.17 9.70 12.25
CA SER A 59 -2.45 10.91 12.69
C SER A 59 -2.28 11.00 14.21
N GLU A 60 -3.09 10.29 14.98
CA GLU A 60 -3.10 10.28 16.44
C GLU A 60 -2.48 9.00 17.03
N ASP A 61 -2.23 8.00 16.17
CA ASP A 61 -1.62 6.73 16.57
C ASP A 61 -0.09 6.87 16.72
N ALA A 62 0.35 7.01 17.97
CA ALA A 62 1.77 7.12 18.32
C ALA A 62 2.61 5.93 17.84
N SER A 63 2.02 4.73 17.68
CA SER A 63 2.74 3.56 17.14
C SER A 63 3.09 3.72 15.65
N ARG A 64 2.40 4.62 14.95
CA ARG A 64 2.59 4.93 13.53
C ARG A 64 3.39 6.21 13.31
N ALA A 65 3.91 6.84 14.37
CA ALA A 65 4.64 8.09 14.29
C ALA A 65 5.79 8.07 13.28
N GLY A 66 6.52 6.95 13.14
CA GLY A 66 7.58 6.81 12.14
C GLY A 66 7.08 6.81 10.68
N VAL A 67 5.88 6.29 10.44
CA VAL A 67 5.24 6.30 9.11
C VAL A 67 4.68 7.69 8.82
N VAL A 68 4.07 8.34 9.81
CA VAL A 68 3.50 9.69 9.68
C VAL A 68 4.60 10.74 9.52
N ALA A 69 5.70 10.68 10.28
CA ALA A 69 6.81 11.62 10.18
C ALA A 69 7.55 11.56 8.82
N ALA A 70 7.46 10.45 8.09
CA ALA A 70 8.01 10.33 6.75
C ALA A 70 7.18 11.10 5.70
N LEU A 71 5.94 11.48 6.03
CA LEU A 71 5.04 12.26 5.17
C LEU A 71 5.36 13.75 5.21
N GLU A 72 5.67 14.29 6.39
CA GLU A 72 5.88 15.73 6.61
C GLU A 72 7.19 16.27 5.99
N LYS A 73 8.09 15.39 5.59
CA LYS A 73 9.42 15.74 5.05
C LYS A 73 9.48 15.89 3.52
N ARG A 74 8.33 16.02 2.84
CA ARG A 74 8.25 16.17 1.38
C ARG A 74 7.71 17.53 0.95
#